data_AF-A0A5C5YND4-F1
#
_entry.id   AF-A0A5C5YND4-F1
#
_cell.length_a   1.000
_cell.length_b   1.000
_cell.length_c   1.000
_cell.angle_alpha   90.00
_cell.angle_beta   90.00
_cell.angle_gamma   90.00
#
_symmetry.space_group_name_H-M   'P 1'
#
loop_
_entity.id
_entity.type
_entity.pdbx_description
1 polymer ?
#
loop_
_entity_poly.entity_id
_entity_poly.type
_entity_poly.pdbx_seq_one_letter_code
_entity_poly.pdbx_strand_id
1 'polypeptide(L)'
;MADPNGEYLFVNLSASQTRRRLKGFGHGVRKIQSAGKNRAIIIHTATGEHFNELENQFGDVGFSTDEKVIGESVENVRNIGTESAAWLRDVGIKTRAELENAGPILAYQLVKQQHPSASLKLLWAIAAGIQNRDWRELTNDDRQRLLKDLP
;
A
#
# COMPACT_ATOMS: atom_id res chain seq x y z
N MET A 1 -20.44 -20.11 -0.23
CA MET A 1 -20.76 -20.74 -1.53
C MET A 1 -19.60 -20.41 -2.46
N ALA A 2 -18.88 -21.41 -2.94
CA ALA A 2 -17.81 -21.21 -3.92
C ALA A 2 -18.41 -20.59 -5.18
N ASP A 3 -17.86 -19.47 -5.64
CA ASP A 3 -18.23 -18.93 -6.93
C ASP A 3 -17.83 -19.97 -8.00
N PRO A 4 -18.70 -20.32 -8.96
CA PRO A 4 -18.34 -21.25 -10.04
C PRO A 4 -17.08 -20.81 -10.81
N ASN A 5 -16.66 -19.55 -10.68
CA ASN A 5 -15.49 -18.99 -11.34
C ASN A 5 -14.15 -19.20 -10.59
N GLY A 6 -14.15 -19.62 -9.32
CA GLY A 6 -12.94 -19.80 -8.50
C GLY A 6 -12.97 -19.01 -7.19
N GLU A 7 -11.87 -19.05 -6.44
CA GLU A 7 -11.66 -18.25 -5.23
C GLU A 7 -11.16 -16.85 -5.58
N TYR A 8 -11.37 -15.91 -4.66
CA TYR A 8 -11.01 -14.49 -4.82
C TYR A 8 -9.83 -14.12 -3.94
N LEU A 9 -8.86 -13.44 -4.54
CA LEU A 9 -7.79 -12.75 -3.84
C LEU A 9 -7.81 -11.27 -4.25
N PHE A 10 -8.12 -10.41 -3.29
CA PHE A 10 -8.07 -8.97 -3.43
C PHE A 10 -6.63 -8.51 -3.15
N VAL A 11 -6.12 -7.60 -3.98
CA VAL A 11 -4.75 -7.09 -3.83
C VAL A 11 -4.71 -5.57 -3.99
N ASN A 12 -3.82 -4.93 -3.24
CA ASN A 12 -3.60 -3.47 -3.27
C ASN A 12 -2.68 -3.06 -4.43
N LEU A 13 -3.08 -3.43 -5.64
CA LEU A 13 -2.47 -3.02 -6.90
C LEU A 13 -3.54 -2.82 -7.96
N SER A 14 -3.25 -1.99 -8.97
CA SER A 14 -4.10 -1.97 -10.16
C SER A 14 -4.09 -3.30 -10.89
N ALA A 15 -5.13 -3.58 -11.68
CA ALA A 15 -5.20 -4.80 -12.49
C ALA A 15 -4.00 -4.92 -13.47
N SER A 16 -3.46 -3.79 -13.96
CA SER A 16 -2.29 -3.79 -14.83
C SER A 16 -1.01 -4.21 -14.09
N GLN A 17 -0.75 -3.62 -12.93
CA GLN A 17 0.40 -3.99 -12.07
C GLN A 17 0.30 -5.46 -11.62
N THR A 18 -0.90 -5.91 -11.27
CA THR A 18 -1.17 -7.31 -10.88
C THR A 18 -0.82 -8.27 -12.00
N ARG A 19 -1.29 -8.02 -13.24
CA ARG A 19 -0.92 -8.82 -14.42
C ARG A 19 0.59 -8.82 -14.68
N ARG A 20 1.26 -7.68 -14.49
CA ARG A 20 2.71 -7.58 -14.66
C ARG A 20 3.46 -8.45 -13.66
N ARG A 21 3.05 -8.49 -12.39
CA ARG A 21 3.65 -9.33 -11.35
C ARG A 21 3.44 -10.82 -11.62
N LEU A 22 2.23 -11.19 -12.06
CA LEU A 22 1.88 -12.58 -12.37
C LEU A 22 2.30 -13.04 -13.77
N LYS A 23 3.14 -12.27 -14.48
CA LYS A 23 3.62 -12.69 -15.79
C LYS A 23 4.50 -13.93 -15.63
N GLY A 24 4.05 -15.05 -16.19
CA GLY A 24 4.72 -16.35 -16.05
C GLY A 24 4.33 -17.12 -14.78
N PHE A 25 3.40 -16.62 -13.98
CA PHE A 25 2.82 -17.35 -12.85
C PHE A 25 1.95 -18.49 -13.40
N GLY A 26 2.45 -19.73 -13.31
CA GLY A 26 1.91 -20.89 -14.03
C GLY A 26 0.70 -21.57 -13.38
N HIS A 27 0.27 -21.12 -12.20
CA HIS A 27 -0.67 -21.87 -11.36
C HIS A 27 -1.98 -21.13 -11.13
N GLY A 28 -3.09 -21.72 -11.59
CA GLY A 28 -4.44 -21.49 -11.06
C GLY A 28 -5.07 -20.11 -11.28
N VAL A 29 -4.36 -19.09 -11.77
CA VAL A 29 -4.95 -17.75 -12.03
C VAL A 29 -5.82 -17.81 -13.28
N ARG A 30 -7.13 -17.58 -13.12
CA ARG A 30 -8.11 -17.59 -14.21
C ARG A 30 -8.35 -16.21 -14.80
N LYS A 31 -8.45 -15.20 -13.93
CA LYS A 31 -8.81 -13.83 -14.35
C LYS A 31 -8.27 -12.79 -13.39
N ILE A 32 -7.96 -11.62 -13.92
CA ILE A 32 -7.59 -10.43 -13.13
C ILE A 32 -8.47 -9.26 -13.57
N GLN A 33 -9.19 -8.67 -12.62
CA GLN A 33 -10.13 -7.56 -12.84
C GLN A 33 -9.76 -6.36 -11.96
N SER A 34 -10.17 -5.16 -12.39
CA SER A 34 -10.08 -3.95 -11.57
C SER A 34 -11.17 -3.98 -10.51
N ALA A 35 -10.85 -3.54 -9.29
CA ALA A 35 -11.80 -3.41 -8.20
C ALA A 35 -11.69 -2.04 -7.50
N GLY A 36 -11.25 -1.02 -8.26
CA GLY A 36 -11.11 0.35 -7.78
C GLY A 36 -9.69 0.89 -7.96
N LYS A 37 -9.44 2.06 -7.36
CA LYS A 37 -8.14 2.73 -7.45
C LYS A 37 -7.09 1.95 -6.67
N ASN A 38 -6.03 1.54 -7.36
CA ASN A 38 -4.97 0.69 -6.81
C ASN A 38 -5.50 -0.60 -6.17
N ARG A 39 -6.56 -1.17 -6.75
CA ARG A 39 -7.15 -2.43 -6.27
C ARG A 39 -7.53 -3.35 -7.43
N ALA A 40 -7.25 -4.63 -7.26
CA ALA A 40 -7.58 -5.66 -8.23
C ALA A 40 -8.12 -6.91 -7.52
N ILE A 41 -8.91 -7.68 -8.27
CA ILE A 41 -9.36 -9.01 -7.87
C ILE A 41 -8.70 -10.03 -8.79
N ILE A 42 -8.11 -11.04 -8.19
CA ILE A 42 -7.58 -12.23 -8.85
C ILE A 42 -8.58 -13.35 -8.59
N ILE A 43 -9.11 -13.92 -9.66
CA ILE A 43 -9.95 -15.12 -9.62
C ILE A 43 -9.04 -16.31 -9.88
N HIS A 44 -8.93 -17.25 -8.95
CA HIS A 44 -8.00 -18.36 -9.04
C HIS A 44 -8.58 -19.69 -8.56
N THR A 45 -7.87 -20.77 -8.86
CA THR A 45 -8.05 -22.11 -8.30
C THR A 45 -6.76 -22.67 -7.71
N ALA A 46 -5.77 -21.80 -7.48
CA ALA A 46 -4.56 -22.18 -6.74
C ALA A 46 -4.96 -22.64 -5.33
N THR A 47 -4.35 -23.72 -4.85
CA THR A 47 -4.57 -24.31 -3.52
C THR A 47 -3.22 -24.71 -2.93
N GLY A 48 -3.16 -24.85 -1.60
CA GLY A 48 -1.95 -25.29 -0.90
C GLY A 48 -0.74 -24.41 -1.22
N GLU A 49 0.37 -25.03 -1.61
CA GLU A 49 1.63 -24.33 -1.93
C GLU A 49 1.47 -23.28 -3.03
N HIS A 50 0.76 -23.58 -4.11
CA HIS A 50 0.53 -22.61 -5.19
C HIS A 50 -0.29 -21.40 -4.74
N PHE A 51 -1.17 -21.57 -3.73
CA PHE A 51 -1.90 -20.44 -3.17
C PHE A 51 -0.97 -19.57 -2.31
N ASN A 52 -0.12 -20.19 -1.49
CA ASN A 52 0.91 -19.47 -0.73
C ASN A 52 1.87 -18.70 -1.67
N GLU A 53 2.29 -19.31 -2.78
CA GLU A 53 3.10 -18.64 -3.81
C GLU A 53 2.39 -17.44 -4.43
N LEU A 54 1.08 -17.56 -4.68
CA LEU A 54 0.27 -16.46 -5.21
C LEU A 54 0.20 -15.30 -4.21
N GLU A 55 -0.05 -15.61 -2.93
CA GLU A 55 -0.05 -14.63 -1.84
C GLU A 55 1.30 -13.92 -1.70
N ASN A 56 2.40 -14.68 -1.78
CA ASN A 56 3.76 -14.15 -1.68
C ASN A 56 4.08 -13.12 -2.77
N GLN A 57 3.44 -13.14 -3.94
CA GLN A 57 3.60 -12.11 -4.97
C GLN A 57 3.09 -10.72 -4.55
N PHE A 58 2.29 -10.65 -3.49
CA PHE A 58 1.62 -9.43 -3.03
C PHE A 58 1.85 -9.12 -1.55
N GLY A 59 2.73 -9.86 -0.87
CA GLY A 59 3.01 -9.66 0.54
C GLY A 59 3.49 -8.24 0.87
N ASP A 60 4.20 -7.57 -0.03
CA ASP A 60 4.71 -6.20 0.11
C ASP A 60 3.62 -5.12 -0.03
N VAL A 61 2.52 -5.41 -0.74
CA VAL A 61 1.44 -4.44 -1.00
C VAL A 61 0.19 -4.68 -0.16
N GLY A 62 0.03 -5.90 0.36
CA GLY A 62 -1.16 -6.34 1.07
C GLY A 62 -2.18 -7.00 0.15
N PHE A 63 -2.77 -8.07 0.65
CA PHE A 63 -3.80 -8.87 0.00
C PHE A 63 -4.80 -9.39 1.03
N SER A 64 -5.96 -9.84 0.58
CA SER A 64 -6.94 -10.55 1.41
C SER A 64 -7.87 -11.39 0.55
N THR A 65 -8.42 -12.47 1.12
CA THR A 65 -9.52 -13.22 0.50
C THR A 65 -10.89 -12.58 0.74
N ASP A 66 -10.97 -11.58 1.65
CA ASP A 66 -12.18 -10.80 1.92
C ASP A 66 -11.95 -9.31 1.56
N GLU A 67 -12.76 -8.81 0.63
CA GLU A 67 -12.73 -7.40 0.21
C GLU A 67 -12.90 -6.41 1.37
N LYS A 68 -13.65 -6.80 2.40
CA LYS A 68 -13.95 -5.93 3.53
C LYS A 68 -12.76 -5.74 4.46
N VAL A 69 -11.79 -6.66 4.41
CA VAL A 69 -10.63 -6.67 5.31
C VAL A 69 -9.44 -5.99 4.66
N ILE A 70 -9.36 -5.92 3.33
CA ILE A 70 -8.24 -5.26 2.65
C ILE A 70 -8.30 -3.73 2.84
N GLY A 71 -7.33 -3.20 3.59
CA GLY A 71 -7.18 -1.77 3.83
C GLY A 71 -6.89 -0.98 2.54
N GLU A 72 -7.19 0.32 2.57
CA GLU A 72 -6.86 1.21 1.45
C GLU A 72 -5.33 1.29 1.27
N SER A 73 -4.86 1.08 0.04
CA SER A 73 -3.43 1.17 -0.33
C SER A 73 -2.81 2.52 0.03
N VAL A 74 -1.57 2.54 0.50
CA VAL A 74 -0.86 3.78 0.85
C VAL A 74 -0.69 4.75 -0.34
N GLU A 75 -0.68 4.23 -1.56
CA GLU A 75 -0.67 4.98 -2.84
C GLU A 75 -1.92 5.83 -3.04
N ASN A 76 -3.01 5.55 -2.33
CA ASN A 76 -4.22 6.35 -2.40
C ASN A 76 -4.18 7.54 -1.44
N VAL A 77 -3.24 7.57 -0.48
CA VAL A 77 -3.08 8.69 0.45
C VAL A 77 -2.62 9.93 -0.33
N ARG A 78 -3.28 11.07 -0.08
CA ARG A 78 -2.94 12.33 -0.73
C ARG A 78 -1.48 12.70 -0.46
N ASN A 79 -0.83 13.33 -1.44
CA ASN A 79 0.59 13.74 -1.43
C ASN A 79 1.60 12.59 -1.47
N ILE A 80 1.18 11.32 -1.38
CA ILE A 80 2.07 10.18 -1.48
C ILE A 80 2.22 9.79 -2.95
N GLY A 81 3.42 10.05 -3.49
CA GLY A 81 3.80 9.61 -4.84
C GLY A 81 4.31 8.17 -4.86
N THR A 82 4.57 7.64 -6.05
CA THR A 82 5.04 6.26 -6.28
C THR A 82 6.27 5.91 -5.44
N GLU A 83 7.26 6.80 -5.37
CA GLU A 83 8.51 6.57 -4.61
C GLU A 83 8.24 6.56 -3.10
N SER A 84 7.51 7.55 -2.59
CA SER A 84 7.13 7.61 -1.17
C SER A 84 6.29 6.41 -0.74
N ALA A 85 5.37 5.94 -1.58
CA ALA A 85 4.60 4.73 -1.33
C ALA A 85 5.49 3.47 -1.31
N ALA A 86 6.48 3.38 -2.21
CA ALA A 86 7.43 2.28 -2.21
C ALA A 86 8.24 2.25 -0.90
N TRP A 87 8.77 3.39 -0.45
CA TRP A 87 9.49 3.46 0.82
C TRP A 87 8.61 3.10 2.02
N LEU A 88 7.35 3.53 2.05
CA LEU A 88 6.42 3.18 3.12
C LEU A 88 6.19 1.65 3.17
N ARG A 89 6.01 1.00 2.01
CA ARG A 89 5.89 -0.46 1.95
C ARG A 89 7.16 -1.18 2.38
N ASP A 90 8.34 -0.68 1.99
CA ASP A 90 9.64 -1.25 2.36
C ASP A 90 9.84 -1.30 3.89
N VAL A 91 9.24 -0.36 4.63
CA VAL A 91 9.22 -0.32 6.10
C VAL A 91 7.98 -0.96 6.73
N GLY A 92 7.17 -1.66 5.93
CA GLY A 92 6.00 -2.41 6.40
C GLY A 92 4.68 -1.63 6.48
N ILE A 93 4.63 -0.38 6.03
CA ILE A 93 3.41 0.45 5.99
C ILE A 93 2.79 0.35 4.60
N LYS A 94 1.79 -0.52 4.45
CA LYS A 94 1.18 -0.88 3.16
C LYS A 94 -0.15 -0.19 2.93
N THR A 95 -0.84 0.17 4.01
CA THR A 95 -2.19 0.73 4.00
C THR A 95 -2.25 2.10 4.65
N ARG A 96 -3.30 2.86 4.31
CA ARG A 96 -3.66 4.11 4.98
C ARG A 96 -3.80 3.91 6.48
N ALA A 97 -4.48 2.84 6.92
CA ALA A 97 -4.71 2.58 8.34
C ALA A 97 -3.39 2.36 9.10
N GLU A 98 -2.45 1.62 8.53
CA GLU A 98 -1.11 1.45 9.11
C GLU A 98 -0.35 2.79 9.18
N LEU A 99 -0.45 3.62 8.14
CA LEU A 99 0.17 4.95 8.11
C LEU A 99 -0.41 5.88 9.18
N GLU A 100 -1.74 5.84 9.36
CA GLU A 100 -2.46 6.62 10.37
C GLU A 100 -2.11 6.16 11.79
N ASN A 101 -2.02 4.84 12.01
CA ASN A 101 -1.62 4.26 13.30
C ASN A 101 -0.18 4.58 13.66
N ALA A 102 0.75 4.55 12.70
CA ALA A 102 2.14 4.94 12.93
C ALA A 102 2.27 6.45 13.15
N GLY A 103 1.47 7.24 12.44
CA GLY A 103 1.57 8.70 12.42
C GLY A 103 2.78 9.22 11.62
N PRO A 104 2.85 10.54 11.39
CA PRO A 104 3.81 11.14 10.46
C PRO A 104 5.27 11.03 10.92
N ILE A 105 5.53 11.20 12.22
CA ILE A 105 6.89 11.19 12.78
C ILE A 105 7.50 9.79 12.66
N LEU A 106 6.84 8.77 13.22
CA LEU A 106 7.36 7.41 13.22
C LEU A 106 7.49 6.85 11.80
N ALA A 107 6.47 7.06 10.94
CA ALA A 107 6.53 6.62 9.54
C ALA A 107 7.72 7.26 8.80
N TYR A 108 7.94 8.57 9.00
CA TYR A 108 9.10 9.25 8.42
C TYR A 108 10.42 8.69 8.95
N GLN A 109 10.54 8.44 10.26
CA GLN A 109 11.76 7.92 10.86
C GLN A 109 12.12 6.54 10.34
N LEU A 110 11.14 5.62 10.29
CA LEU A 110 11.32 4.28 9.72
C LEU A 110 11.83 4.39 8.28
N VAL A 111 11.17 5.22 7.45
CA VAL A 111 11.61 5.45 6.07
C VAL A 111 13.00 6.06 6.02
N LYS A 112 13.31 7.06 6.84
CA LYS A 112 14.62 7.74 6.84
C LYS A 112 15.76 6.82 7.24
N GLN A 113 15.50 5.87 8.14
CA GLN A 113 16.48 4.87 8.59
C GLN A 113 16.87 3.93 7.45
N GLN A 114 15.90 3.47 6.65
CA GLN A 114 16.15 2.55 5.53
C GLN A 114 16.50 3.27 4.22
N HIS A 115 16.00 4.48 4.03
CA HIS A 115 16.21 5.33 2.86
C HIS A 115 16.74 6.71 3.27
N PRO A 116 18.06 6.87 3.47
CA PRO A 116 18.67 8.13 3.90
C PRO A 116 18.43 9.32 2.96
N SER A 117 18.04 9.08 1.70
CA SER A 117 17.65 10.13 0.74
C SER A 117 16.28 10.76 1.03
N ALA A 118 15.45 10.14 1.88
CA ALA A 118 14.14 10.68 2.24
C ALA A 118 14.27 12.07 2.88
N SER A 119 13.61 13.06 2.29
CA SER A 119 13.65 14.45 2.75
C SER A 119 12.47 14.78 3.66
N LEU A 120 12.53 15.93 4.34
CA LEU A 120 11.41 16.45 5.16
C LEU A 120 10.11 16.64 4.35
N LYS A 121 10.18 16.73 3.01
CA LYS A 121 8.99 16.73 2.17
C LYS A 121 8.13 15.48 2.37
N LEU A 122 8.75 14.32 2.63
CA LEU A 122 8.01 13.11 2.94
C LEU A 122 7.24 13.27 4.25
N LEU A 123 7.86 13.82 5.30
CA LEU A 123 7.20 14.08 6.57
C LEU A 123 5.97 14.98 6.39
N TRP A 124 6.11 16.07 5.62
CA TRP A 124 5.00 16.97 5.31
C TRP A 124 3.91 16.28 4.48
N ALA A 125 4.30 15.48 3.48
CA ALA A 125 3.38 14.73 2.65
C ALA A 125 2.55 13.74 3.47
N ILE A 126 3.17 13.00 4.40
CA ILE A 126 2.48 12.08 5.30
C ILE A 126 1.54 12.85 6.24
N ALA A 127 2.03 13.89 6.92
CA ALA A 127 1.24 14.65 7.89
C ALA A 127 -0.02 15.27 7.26
N ALA A 128 0.10 15.89 6.09
CA ALA A 128 -1.03 16.43 5.36
C ALA A 128 -1.88 15.32 4.70
N GLY A 129 -1.26 14.24 4.22
CA GLY A 129 -1.93 13.14 3.54
C GLY A 129 -2.88 12.35 4.45
N ILE A 130 -2.47 12.10 5.70
CA ILE A 130 -3.34 11.53 6.75
C ILE A 130 -4.58 12.41 6.96
N GLN A 131 -4.40 13.73 6.99
CA GLN A 131 -5.50 14.71 7.13
C GLN A 131 -6.27 14.97 5.82
N ASN A 132 -5.91 14.29 4.72
CA ASN A 132 -6.43 14.54 3.38
C ASN A 132 -6.32 16.02 2.92
N ARG A 133 -5.28 16.73 3.35
CA ARG A 133 -4.97 18.13 2.99
C ARG A 133 -3.86 18.19 1.94
N ASP A 134 -3.82 19.24 1.12
CA ASP A 134 -2.63 19.48 0.30
C ASP A 134 -1.46 19.85 1.22
N TRP A 135 -0.28 19.25 1.02
CA TRP A 135 0.89 19.54 1.87
C TRP A 135 1.31 21.02 1.82
N ARG A 136 0.94 21.76 0.76
CA ARG A 136 1.18 23.20 0.63
C ARG A 136 0.35 24.03 1.62
N GLU A 137 -0.74 23.48 2.14
CA GLU A 137 -1.60 24.12 3.14
C GLU A 137 -1.04 24.00 4.57
N LEU A 138 0.04 23.23 4.78
CA LEU A 138 0.71 23.18 6.08
C LEU A 138 1.36 24.53 6.37
N THR A 139 0.93 25.15 7.47
CA THR A 139 1.46 26.42 7.96
C THR A 139 2.89 26.25 8.46
N ASN A 140 3.60 27.36 8.65
CA ASN A 140 4.93 27.32 9.27
C ASN A 140 4.86 26.72 10.69
N ASP A 141 3.81 27.03 11.45
CA ASP A 141 3.62 26.50 12.80
C ASP A 141 3.41 24.98 12.79
N ASP A 142 2.63 24.45 11.83
CA ASP A 142 2.46 23.00 11.67
C ASP A 142 3.81 22.31 11.43
N ARG A 143 4.63 22.88 10.53
CA ARG A 143 5.95 22.34 10.20
C ARG A 143 6.91 22.44 11.40
N GLN A 144 6.89 23.54 12.13
CA GLN A 144 7.73 23.71 13.32
C GLN A 144 7.36 22.72 14.42
N ARG A 145 6.07 22.44 14.64
CA ARG A 145 5.63 21.39 15.59
C ARG A 145 6.17 20.03 15.20
N LEU A 146 5.99 19.63 13.94
CA LEU A 146 6.52 18.36 13.43
C LEU A 146 8.04 18.25 13.59
N LEU A 147 8.79 19.33 13.34
CA LEU A 147 10.23 19.35 13.51
C LEU A 147 10.66 19.31 14.98
N LYS A 148 9.87 19.90 15.88
CA LYS A 148 10.12 19.85 17.33
C LYS A 148 9.88 18.44 17.90
N ASP A 149 8.91 17.73 17.34
CA ASP A 149 8.55 16.37 17.76
C ASP A 149 9.45 15.29 17.11
N LEU A 150 10.31 15.68 16.15
CA LEU A 150 11.41 14.83 15.72
C LEU A 150 12.52 14.86 16.79
N PRO A 151 12.95 13.69 17.32
CA PRO A 151 14.03 13.59 18.30
C PRO A 151 15.41 13.89 17.73
#